data_AF-A0A357HWX4-F1
#
_entry.id   AF-A0A357HWX4-F1
#
_cell.length_a   1.000
_cell.length_b   1.000
_cell.length_c   1.000
_cell.angle_alpha   90.00
_cell.angle_beta   90.00
_cell.angle_gamma   90.00
#
_symmetry.space_group_name_H-M   'P 1'
#
loop_
_entity.id
_entity.type
_entity.pdbx_description
1 polymer ?
#
loop_
_entity_poly.entity_id
_entity_poly.type
_entity_poly.pdbx_seq_one_letter_code
_entity_poly.pdbx_strand_id
1 'polypeptide(L)'
;MQLPIYGLVLVGGQSQRMGRDKALLRYGDGGTQLERTAALLQTTCEQVYISQRTGQAFPCPTASRAIYDCVDGVKGPLAGILSAMRTHPDAHWLVLACDLPYLQIAALTKLIDAFRQESPQLTAYRSSYDGLPEPLCAIYPSGSDAELLA
;
A
#
# COMPACT_ATOMS: atom_id res chain seq x y z
N MET A 1 5.14 -13.50 19.67
CA MET A 1 4.75 -13.89 18.29
C MET A 1 5.02 -12.70 17.40
N GLN A 2 5.57 -12.91 16.21
CA GLN A 2 5.79 -11.83 15.24
C GLN A 2 4.43 -11.46 14.61
N LEU A 3 4.10 -10.16 14.54
CA LEU A 3 2.87 -9.71 13.88
C LEU A 3 2.97 -9.96 12.36
N PRO A 4 1.85 -10.25 11.68
CA PRO A 4 1.82 -10.42 10.23
C PRO A 4 2.11 -9.10 9.50
N ILE A 5 2.48 -9.20 8.22
CA ILE A 5 2.63 -8.05 7.32
C ILE A 5 1.51 -8.14 6.28
N TYR A 6 0.53 -7.24 6.40
CA TYR A 6 -0.54 -7.12 5.41
C TYR A 6 -0.15 -6.12 4.32
N GLY A 7 -0.57 -6.42 3.09
CA GLY A 7 -0.36 -5.55 1.95
C GLY A 7 -1.51 -4.56 1.79
N LEU A 8 -1.20 -3.30 1.50
CA LEU A 8 -2.17 -2.28 1.17
C LEU A 8 -1.84 -1.66 -0.20
N VAL A 9 -2.73 -1.82 -1.16
CA VAL A 9 -2.68 -1.10 -2.44
C VAL A 9 -3.47 0.19 -2.33
N LEU A 10 -2.80 1.32 -2.49
CA LEU A 10 -3.45 2.63 -2.54
C LEU A 10 -4.00 2.89 -3.94
N VAL A 11 -5.32 3.01 -4.06
CA VAL A 11 -6.01 3.40 -5.30
C VAL A 11 -6.76 4.72 -5.13
N GLY A 12 -7.00 5.46 -6.22
CA GLY A 12 -7.81 6.68 -6.18
C GLY A 12 -7.05 8.01 -6.15
N GLY A 13 -5.88 8.09 -6.78
CA GLY A 13 -5.25 9.36 -7.11
C GLY A 13 -5.98 10.06 -8.27
N GLN A 14 -6.17 11.38 -8.20
CA GLN A 14 -6.66 12.15 -9.34
C GLN A 14 -5.58 12.18 -10.43
N SER A 15 -5.60 11.23 -11.35
CA SER A 15 -4.81 11.29 -12.58
C SER A 15 -5.45 12.30 -13.54
N GLN A 16 -5.41 13.58 -13.17
CA GLN A 16 -6.01 14.69 -13.92
C GLN A 16 -5.51 14.75 -15.37
N ARG A 17 -4.31 14.22 -15.65
CA ARG A 17 -3.68 14.21 -16.99
C ARG A 17 -4.04 12.99 -17.85
N MET A 18 -4.54 11.89 -17.27
CA MET A 18 -4.81 10.63 -18.00
C MET A 18 -6.30 10.39 -18.27
N GLY A 19 -7.21 11.15 -17.63
CA GLY A 19 -8.66 11.04 -17.83
C GLY A 19 -9.28 9.69 -17.40
N ARG A 20 -8.48 8.74 -16.92
CA ARG A 20 -8.86 7.41 -16.42
C ARG A 20 -8.03 7.09 -15.17
N ASP A 21 -8.61 6.32 -14.25
CA ASP A 21 -7.89 5.90 -13.04
C ASP A 21 -6.75 4.94 -13.41
N LYS A 22 -5.51 5.29 -13.03
CA LYS A 22 -4.30 4.51 -13.33
C LYS A 22 -4.43 3.05 -12.88
N ALA A 23 -5.17 2.80 -11.79
CA ALA A 23 -5.39 1.46 -11.27
C ALA A 23 -6.07 0.53 -12.29
N LEU A 24 -6.90 1.07 -13.19
CA LEU A 24 -7.63 0.31 -14.22
C LEU A 24 -6.91 0.26 -15.57
N LEU A 25 -5.68 0.77 -15.66
CA LEU A 25 -4.89 0.67 -16.90
C LEU A 25 -4.61 -0.78 -17.21
N ARG A 26 -5.02 -1.22 -18.40
CA ARG A 26 -4.79 -2.58 -18.91
C ARG A 26 -3.46 -2.67 -19.64
N TYR A 27 -2.78 -3.77 -19.43
CA TYR A 27 -1.59 -4.17 -20.17
C TYR A 27 -1.96 -5.08 -21.34
N GLY A 28 -1.00 -5.32 -22.25
CA GLY A 28 -1.22 -6.12 -23.46
C GLY A 28 -1.63 -7.58 -23.20
N ASP A 29 -1.40 -8.09 -22.00
CA ASP A 29 -1.84 -9.42 -21.55
C ASP A 29 -3.23 -9.43 -20.90
N GLY A 30 -3.93 -8.30 -20.88
CA GLY A 30 -5.30 -8.17 -20.39
C GLY A 30 -5.45 -7.79 -18.91
N GLY A 31 -4.39 -7.93 -18.10
CA GLY A 31 -4.41 -7.57 -16.67
C GLY A 31 -4.33 -6.06 -16.43
N THR A 32 -4.94 -5.60 -15.34
CA THR A 32 -4.88 -4.21 -14.87
C THR A 32 -3.67 -3.94 -13.99
N GLN A 33 -3.29 -2.67 -13.87
CA GLN A 33 -2.25 -2.25 -12.93
C GLN A 33 -2.58 -2.64 -11.49
N LEU A 34 -3.84 -2.48 -11.07
CA LEU A 34 -4.31 -2.91 -9.76
C LEU A 34 -4.11 -4.41 -9.52
N GLU A 35 -4.50 -5.25 -10.48
CA GLU A 35 -4.32 -6.71 -10.39
C GLU A 35 -2.84 -7.09 -10.28
N ARG A 36 -1.95 -6.42 -11.03
CA ARG A 36 -0.51 -6.66 -10.94
C ARG A 36 0.07 -6.27 -9.59
N THR A 37 -0.28 -5.09 -9.07
CA THR A 37 0.22 -4.64 -7.76
C THR A 37 -0.31 -5.53 -6.63
N ALA A 38 -1.59 -5.93 -6.68
CA ALA A 38 -2.18 -6.85 -5.71
C ALA A 38 -1.52 -8.23 -5.77
N ALA A 39 -1.34 -8.79 -6.97
CA ALA A 39 -0.66 -10.08 -7.16
C ALA A 39 0.78 -10.05 -6.62
N LEU A 40 1.49 -8.94 -6.81
CA LEU A 40 2.84 -8.76 -6.26
C LEU A 40 2.82 -8.81 -4.73
N LEU A 41 1.92 -8.08 -4.07
CA LEU A 41 1.79 -8.13 -2.60
C LEU A 41 1.40 -9.52 -2.08
N GLN A 42 0.56 -10.24 -2.82
CA GLN A 42 0.14 -11.59 -2.44
C GLN A 42 1.31 -12.60 -2.42
N THR A 43 2.44 -12.29 -3.07
CA THR A 43 3.63 -13.15 -3.01
C THR A 43 4.39 -13.04 -1.69
N THR A 44 4.17 -11.97 -0.91
CA THR A 44 4.95 -11.66 0.29
C THR A 44 4.12 -11.39 1.55
N CYS A 45 2.85 -10.99 1.40
CA CYS A 45 1.96 -10.62 2.50
C CYS A 45 0.91 -11.70 2.77
N GLU A 46 0.54 -11.90 4.03
CA GLU A 46 -0.47 -12.91 4.40
C GLU A 46 -1.88 -12.52 3.91
N GLN A 47 -2.18 -11.23 3.86
CA GLN A 47 -3.44 -10.69 3.36
C GLN A 47 -3.19 -9.41 2.57
N VAL A 48 -4.03 -9.14 1.57
CA VAL A 48 -3.90 -7.95 0.71
C VAL A 48 -5.21 -7.19 0.66
N TYR A 49 -5.10 -5.88 0.83
CA TYR A 49 -6.19 -4.95 0.89
C TYR A 49 -6.06 -3.85 -0.15
N ILE A 50 -7.19 -3.39 -0.66
CA ILE A 50 -7.30 -2.29 -1.62
C ILE A 50 -7.90 -1.10 -0.87
N SER A 51 -7.13 -0.03 -0.70
CA SER A 51 -7.58 1.19 -0.03
C SER A 51 -8.50 2.00 -0.94
N GLN A 52 -9.73 2.25 -0.52
CA GLN A 52 -10.73 2.97 -1.30
C GLN A 52 -11.34 4.12 -0.49
N ARG A 53 -11.65 5.23 -1.16
CA ARG A 53 -12.41 6.32 -0.53
C ARG A 53 -13.87 5.92 -0.34
N THR A 54 -14.57 6.56 0.60
CA THR A 54 -16.03 6.42 0.70
C THR A 54 -16.70 6.79 -0.64
N GLY A 55 -17.56 5.91 -1.17
CA GLY A 55 -18.24 6.09 -2.46
C GLY A 55 -17.44 5.67 -3.69
N GLN A 56 -16.18 5.26 -3.52
CA GLN A 56 -15.38 4.60 -4.54
C GLN A 56 -15.68 3.09 -4.51
N ALA A 57 -15.70 2.41 -5.66
CA ALA A 57 -16.01 0.97 -5.75
C ALA A 57 -15.14 0.30 -6.82
N PHE A 58 -13.83 0.26 -6.56
CA PHE A 58 -12.90 -0.47 -7.43
C PHE A 58 -13.12 -1.97 -7.27
N PRO A 59 -13.05 -2.73 -8.38
CA PRO A 59 -13.06 -4.18 -8.28
C PRO A 59 -11.84 -4.62 -7.47
N CYS A 60 -12.06 -5.46 -6.47
CA CYS A 60 -10.98 -6.11 -5.76
C CYS A 60 -10.46 -7.29 -6.61
N PRO A 61 -9.17 -7.34 -6.94
CA PRO A 61 -8.56 -8.54 -7.51
C PRO A 61 -8.82 -9.78 -6.65
N THR A 62 -8.72 -10.97 -7.26
CA THR A 62 -8.86 -12.26 -6.56
C THR A 62 -8.02 -12.30 -5.29
N ALA A 63 -8.57 -12.82 -4.18
CA ALA A 63 -7.90 -12.92 -2.88
C ALA A 63 -7.43 -11.56 -2.30
N SER A 64 -8.10 -10.47 -2.64
CA SER A 64 -7.94 -9.17 -1.98
C SER A 64 -9.28 -8.63 -1.46
N ARG A 65 -9.24 -7.70 -0.51
CA ARG A 65 -10.43 -7.11 0.14
C ARG A 65 -10.36 -5.59 0.12
N ALA A 66 -11.49 -4.91 0.12
CA ALA A 66 -11.50 -3.45 0.23
C ALA A 66 -11.31 -3.03 1.69
N ILE A 67 -10.56 -1.95 1.93
CA ILE A 67 -10.62 -1.14 3.14
C ILE A 67 -11.06 0.25 2.70
N TYR A 68 -12.09 0.78 3.38
CA TYR A 68 -12.58 2.11 3.11
C TYR A 68 -12.01 3.12 4.10
N ASP A 69 -11.73 4.32 3.62
CA ASP A 69 -11.30 5.42 4.47
C ASP A 69 -12.31 5.65 5.61
N CYS A 70 -11.82 5.63 6.85
CA CYS A 70 -12.62 5.73 8.08
C CYS A 70 -12.03 6.69 9.12
N VAL A 71 -11.00 7.45 8.76
CA VAL A 71 -10.33 8.42 9.63
C VAL A 71 -10.65 9.83 9.17
N ASP A 72 -11.41 10.55 10.01
CA ASP A 72 -11.84 11.92 9.72
C ASP A 72 -10.68 12.92 9.79
N GLY A 73 -10.79 14.01 9.03
CA GLY A 73 -9.81 15.11 9.04
C GLY A 73 -8.50 14.82 8.30
N VAL A 74 -8.25 13.57 7.90
CA VAL A 74 -7.06 13.16 7.13
C VAL A 74 -7.42 12.99 5.65
N LYS A 75 -6.50 13.34 4.75
CA LYS A 75 -6.70 13.24 3.29
C LYS A 75 -5.55 12.54 2.60
N GLY A 76 -5.82 12.05 1.39
CA GLY A 76 -4.81 11.46 0.52
C GLY A 76 -4.36 10.08 1.01
N PRO A 77 -3.17 9.61 0.58
CA PRO A 77 -2.62 8.31 0.94
C PRO A 77 -2.65 7.98 2.43
N LEU A 78 -2.41 8.99 3.27
CA LEU A 78 -2.38 8.83 4.73
C LEU A 78 -3.73 8.38 5.30
N ALA A 79 -4.85 8.84 4.73
CA ALA A 79 -6.18 8.40 5.16
C ALA A 79 -6.35 6.89 4.99
N GLY A 80 -5.88 6.35 3.87
CA GLY A 80 -5.90 4.92 3.58
C GLY A 80 -5.02 4.11 4.53
N ILE A 81 -3.80 4.58 4.78
CA ILE A 81 -2.83 3.94 5.69
C ILE A 81 -3.41 3.87 7.11
N LEU A 82 -3.89 4.99 7.64
CA LEU A 82 -4.48 5.04 8.99
C LEU A 82 -5.76 4.21 9.09
N SER A 83 -6.58 4.17 8.03
CA SER A 83 -7.78 3.34 8.00
C SER A 83 -7.44 1.84 8.02
N ALA A 84 -6.35 1.46 7.35
CA ALA A 84 -5.83 0.09 7.38
C ALA A 84 -5.34 -0.27 8.79
N MET A 85 -4.53 0.59 9.41
CA MET A 85 -4.05 0.41 10.79
C MET A 85 -5.19 0.33 11.80
N ARG A 86 -6.24 1.15 11.64
CA ARG A 86 -7.44 1.08 12.50
C ARG A 86 -8.24 -0.19 12.30
N THR A 87 -8.27 -0.74 11.08
CA THR A 87 -9.02 -1.96 10.75
C THR A 87 -8.29 -3.21 11.25
N HIS A 88 -6.96 -3.25 11.14
CA HIS A 88 -6.11 -4.31 11.66
C HIS A 88 -4.96 -3.73 12.49
N PRO A 89 -5.19 -3.45 13.79
CA PRO A 89 -4.17 -2.86 14.66
C PRO A 89 -3.02 -3.83 14.93
N ASP A 90 -3.29 -5.13 14.92
CA ASP A 90 -2.30 -6.19 15.16
C ASP A 90 -1.56 -6.65 13.89
N ALA A 91 -1.36 -5.75 12.92
CA ALA A 91 -0.64 -6.03 11.69
C ALA A 91 0.32 -4.88 11.32
N HIS A 92 1.44 -5.24 10.72
CA HIS A 92 2.30 -4.31 9.99
C HIS A 92 1.74 -4.12 8.58
N TRP A 93 2.03 -2.98 7.96
CA TRP A 93 1.45 -2.63 6.66
C TRP A 93 2.53 -2.37 5.61
N LEU A 94 2.66 -3.26 4.63
CA LEU A 94 3.40 -3.02 3.40
C LEU A 94 2.51 -2.25 2.42
N VAL A 95 2.79 -0.95 2.26
CA VAL A 95 1.98 -0.02 1.48
C VAL A 95 2.62 0.21 0.12
N LEU A 96 1.82 0.03 -0.94
CA LEU A 96 2.20 0.33 -2.32
C LEU A 96 1.21 1.28 -2.99
N ALA A 97 1.70 2.34 -3.62
CA ALA A 97 0.94 3.04 -4.67
C ALA A 97 0.81 2.15 -5.91
N CYS A 98 -0.33 2.27 -6.60
CA CYS A 98 -0.54 1.48 -7.81
C CYS A 98 0.30 1.94 -9.01
N ASP A 99 1.05 3.05 -8.95
CA ASP A 99 1.79 3.60 -10.10
C ASP A 99 3.26 3.20 -10.18
N LEU A 100 3.62 2.07 -9.56
CA LEU A 100 4.94 1.44 -9.61
C LEU A 100 4.93 0.19 -10.52
N PRO A 101 4.83 0.34 -11.86
CA PRO A 101 4.61 -0.79 -12.78
C PRO A 101 5.82 -1.71 -12.93
N TYR A 102 7.02 -1.24 -12.57
CA TYR A 102 8.27 -2.00 -12.66
C TYR A 102 8.75 -2.53 -11.31
N LEU A 103 7.94 -2.43 -10.26
CA LEU A 103 8.30 -2.95 -8.95
C LEU A 103 8.37 -4.48 -9.00
N GLN A 104 9.46 -5.03 -8.45
CA GLN A 104 9.74 -6.46 -8.47
C GLN A 104 9.67 -7.05 -7.06
N ILE A 105 9.41 -8.35 -6.99
CA ILE A 105 9.36 -9.09 -5.72
C ILE A 105 10.66 -8.96 -4.91
N ALA A 106 11.82 -8.93 -5.59
CA ALA A 106 13.11 -8.79 -4.94
C ALA A 106 13.24 -7.49 -4.14
N ALA A 107 12.58 -6.40 -4.58
CA ALA A 107 12.51 -5.17 -3.82
C ALA A 107 11.66 -5.39 -2.55
N LEU A 108 10.46 -5.96 -2.68
CA LEU A 108 9.61 -6.22 -1.50
C LEU A 108 10.30 -7.11 -0.47
N THR A 109 10.95 -8.19 -0.91
CA THR A 109 11.72 -9.08 -0.03
C THR A 109 12.81 -8.32 0.71
N LYS A 110 13.60 -7.51 -0.01
CA LYS A 110 14.66 -6.69 0.61
C LYS A 110 14.10 -5.71 1.65
N LEU A 111 12.95 -5.10 1.38
CA LEU A 111 12.30 -4.17 2.31
C LEU A 111 11.81 -4.89 3.56
N ILE A 112 11.19 -6.06 3.41
CA ILE A 112 10.71 -6.90 4.51
C ILE A 112 11.87 -7.41 5.37
N ASP A 113 12.96 -7.84 4.75
CA ASP A 113 14.14 -8.33 5.47
C ASP A 113 14.77 -7.21 6.30
N ALA A 114 14.90 -6.00 5.75
CA ALA A 114 15.38 -4.83 6.48
C ALA A 114 14.47 -4.51 7.69
N PHE A 115 13.15 -4.47 7.47
CA PHE A 115 12.16 -4.23 8.52
C PHE A 115 12.20 -5.27 9.64
N ARG A 116 12.55 -6.52 9.34
CA ARG A 116 12.63 -7.60 10.34
C ARG A 116 13.94 -7.61 11.13
N GLN A 117 15.02 -7.05 10.59
CA GLN A 117 16.34 -7.03 11.22
C GLN A 117 16.48 -5.92 12.26
N GLU A 118 15.87 -4.77 11.99
CA GLU A 118 15.86 -3.62 12.89
C GLU A 118 14.52 -3.62 13.62
N SER A 119 14.51 -3.52 14.96
CA SER A 119 13.26 -3.52 15.75
C SER A 119 12.16 -2.69 15.04
N PRO A 120 10.91 -3.19 14.93
CA PRO A 120 9.93 -2.70 13.95
C PRO A 120 9.83 -1.17 13.90
N GLN A 121 10.41 -0.58 12.87
CA GLN A 121 10.41 0.84 12.58
C GLN A 121 9.86 1.07 11.18
N LEU A 122 9.34 2.26 10.91
CA LEU A 122 8.93 2.64 9.56
C LEU A 122 10.13 2.44 8.61
N THR A 123 9.95 1.57 7.63
CA THR A 123 11.02 1.18 6.70
C THR A 123 10.59 1.53 5.29
N ALA A 124 11.37 2.34 4.60
CA ALA A 124 11.07 2.80 3.24
C ALA A 124 12.34 2.86 2.39
N TYR A 125 12.17 2.83 1.07
CA TYR A 125 13.26 3.15 0.17
C TYR A 125 13.60 4.64 0.21
N ARG A 126 14.87 4.98 -0.01
CA ARG A 126 15.28 6.35 -0.28
C ARG A 126 15.00 6.67 -1.75
N SER A 127 14.18 7.69 -2.01
CA SER A 127 13.92 8.24 -3.33
C SER A 127 15.19 8.76 -3.98
N SER A 128 15.40 8.43 -5.26
CA SER A 128 16.52 8.96 -6.05
C SER A 128 16.27 10.39 -6.55
N TYR A 129 15.05 10.91 -6.42
CA TYR A 129 14.67 12.24 -6.91
C TYR A 129 15.03 13.34 -5.91
N ASP A 130 14.66 13.16 -4.64
CA ASP A 130 14.81 14.16 -3.57
C ASP A 130 15.55 13.62 -2.33
N GLY A 131 15.89 12.34 -2.32
CA GLY A 131 16.56 11.70 -1.18
C GLY A 131 15.65 11.49 0.03
N LEU A 132 14.35 11.78 -0.08
CA LEU A 132 13.40 11.52 1.00
C LEU A 132 12.96 10.05 0.99
N PRO A 133 12.42 9.52 2.11
CA PRO A 133 11.78 8.22 2.11
C PRO A 133 10.63 8.19 1.10
N GLU A 134 10.48 7.09 0.36
CA GLU A 134 9.35 6.82 -0.53
C GLU A 134 8.19 6.27 0.31
N PRO A 135 7.20 7.11 0.71
CA PRO A 135 6.19 6.70 1.67
C PRO A 135 5.17 5.72 1.05
N LEU A 136 5.08 5.66 -0.28
CA LEU A 136 4.13 4.80 -0.98
C LEU A 136 4.79 3.52 -1.53
N CYS A 137 5.97 3.19 -1.00
CA CYS A 137 6.62 1.89 -1.08
C CYS A 137 7.38 1.63 0.23
N ALA A 138 6.61 1.43 1.30
CA ALA A 138 7.11 1.41 2.68
C ALA A 138 6.38 0.38 3.55
N ILE A 139 7.03 -0.03 4.65
CA ILE A 139 6.43 -0.83 5.72
C ILE A 139 6.19 0.08 6.93
N TYR A 140 4.93 0.14 7.36
CA TYR A 140 4.49 0.86 8.56
C TYR A 140 4.29 -0.15 9.70
N PRO A 141 5.02 -0.03 10.83
CA PRO A 141 4.84 -0.90 11.97
C PRO A 141 3.48 -0.67 12.64
N SER A 142 3.01 -1.69 13.34
CA SER A 142 1.79 -1.61 14.14
C SER A 142 2.01 -0.58 15.25
N GLY A 143 1.00 0.26 15.51
CA GLY A 143 1.06 1.31 16.53
C GLY A 143 1.82 2.58 16.13
N SER A 144 2.26 2.72 14.87
CA SER A 144 2.88 3.96 14.38
C SER A 144 1.88 5.07 13.98
N ASP A 145 0.59 4.85 14.17
CA ASP A 145 -0.49 5.77 13.80
C ASP A 145 -0.41 7.11 14.54
N ALA A 146 0.01 7.09 15.81
CA ALA A 146 0.20 8.31 16.60
C ALA A 146 1.33 9.21 16.04
N GLU A 147 2.44 8.60 15.58
CA GLU A 147 3.56 9.33 14.98
C GLU A 147 3.19 9.93 13.62
N LEU A 148 2.32 9.26 12.87
CA LEU A 148 1.84 9.74 11.57
C LEU A 148 0.85 10.92 11.67
N LEU A 149 0.27 11.14 12.85
CA LEU A 149 -0.68 12.21 13.14
C LEU A 149 -0.06 13.40 13.90
N ALA A 150 1.20 13.28 14.34
CA ALA A 150 1.94 14.30 15.09
C ALA A 150 2.51 15.40 14.17
#